data_AF-A0A5Q4EFY9-F1
#
_entry.id   AF-A0A5Q4EFY9-F1
#
_cell.length_a   1.000
_cell.length_b   1.000
_cell.length_c   1.000
_cell.angle_alpha   90.00
_cell.angle_beta   90.00
_cell.angle_gamma   90.00
#
_symmetry.space_group_name_H-M   'P 1'
#
loop_
_entity.id
_entity.type
_entity.pdbx_description
1 polymer ?
#
loop_
_entity_poly.entity_id
_entity_poly.type
_entity_poly.pdbx_seq_one_letter_code
_entity_poly.pdbx_strand_id
1 'polypeptide(L)'
;MSVDRVVVNASPLIVLFKSGQADLLPQLFSEILIPQAVWQEVTLPQDDAASQQLPDAAWAIPVEVSVGIATLGTGGVLVLAKRRGLIDSVGDRIQRLQAVGLWLSDSIVAMLKQQAGE
;
A
#
# COMPACT_ATOMS: atom_id res chain seq x y z
N MET A 1 3.30 -21.82 -9.46
CA MET A 1 3.61 -20.49 -10.00
C MET A 1 4.31 -19.74 -8.88
N SER A 2 5.63 -19.61 -8.92
CA SER A 2 6.35 -18.73 -8.00
C SER A 2 6.11 -17.29 -8.45
N VAL A 3 5.80 -16.41 -7.51
CA VAL A 3 5.76 -14.98 -7.77
C VAL A 3 7.18 -14.48 -7.54
N ASP A 4 7.94 -14.26 -8.62
CA ASP A 4 9.38 -13.98 -8.50
C ASP A 4 9.67 -12.50 -8.17
N ARG A 5 8.73 -11.59 -8.49
CA ARG A 5 8.80 -10.13 -8.25
C ARG A 5 7.61 -9.68 -7.40
N VAL A 6 7.86 -8.85 -6.38
CA VAL A 6 6.84 -8.33 -5.47
C VAL A 6 6.94 -6.82 -5.29
N VAL A 7 5.80 -6.16 -5.09
CA VAL A 7 5.72 -4.76 -4.63
C VAL A 7 5.29 -4.76 -3.17
N VAL A 8 6.06 -4.13 -2.28
CA VAL A 8 5.83 -4.20 -0.83
C VAL A 8 5.38 -2.85 -0.28
N ASN A 9 4.32 -2.88 0.55
CA ASN A 9 3.79 -1.71 1.24
C ASN A 9 4.56 -1.43 2.56
N ALA A 10 4.27 -0.30 3.21
CA ALA A 10 4.96 0.12 4.44
C ALA A 10 4.79 -0.89 5.59
N SER A 11 3.56 -1.33 5.90
CA SER A 11 3.31 -2.13 7.11
C SER A 11 4.07 -3.47 7.15
N PRO A 12 4.14 -4.28 6.07
CA PRO A 12 4.99 -5.47 6.04
C PRO A 12 6.48 -5.18 6.26
N LEU A 13 7.02 -4.12 5.65
CA LEU A 13 8.43 -3.72 5.86
C LEU A 13 8.66 -3.37 7.34
N ILE A 14 7.83 -2.50 7.90
CA ILE A 14 7.97 -2.03 9.29
C ILE A 14 7.94 -3.20 10.27
N VAL A 15 6.97 -4.11 10.15
CA VAL A 15 6.82 -5.25 11.08
C VAL A 15 7.95 -6.27 10.92
N LEU A 16 8.40 -6.55 9.70
CA LEU A 16 9.49 -7.51 9.47
C LEU A 16 10.84 -6.99 9.98
N PHE A 17 11.17 -5.72 9.75
CA PHE A 17 12.38 -5.12 10.32
C PHE A 17 12.31 -5.05 11.84
N LYS A 18 11.19 -4.60 12.42
CA LYS A 18 11.01 -4.54 13.89
C LYS A 18 11.08 -5.90 14.57
N SER A 19 10.69 -6.96 13.87
CA SER A 19 10.76 -8.34 14.38
C SER A 19 12.06 -9.09 14.03
N GLY A 20 12.98 -8.46 13.29
CA GLY A 20 14.24 -9.09 12.88
C GLY A 20 14.09 -10.19 11.82
N GLN A 21 12.99 -10.18 11.05
CA GLN A 21 12.63 -11.21 10.05
C GLN A 21 12.64 -10.67 8.61
N ALA A 22 13.26 -9.51 8.38
CA ALA A 22 13.31 -8.89 7.05
C ALA A 22 14.09 -9.72 6.02
N ASP A 23 14.95 -10.64 6.47
CA ASP A 23 15.69 -11.60 5.66
C ASP A 23 14.79 -12.62 4.93
N LEU A 24 13.54 -12.79 5.36
CA LEU A 24 12.56 -13.62 4.65
C LEU A 24 12.22 -13.06 3.27
N LEU A 25 12.25 -11.74 3.08
CA LEU A 25 11.90 -11.12 1.80
C LEU A 25 12.84 -11.56 0.66
N PRO A 26 14.18 -11.42 0.77
CA PRO A 26 15.09 -11.90 -0.27
C PRO A 26 15.16 -13.43 -0.40
N GLN A 27 14.67 -14.18 0.60
CA GLN A 27 14.53 -15.65 0.49
C GLN A 27 13.29 -16.06 -0.31
N LEU A 28 12.22 -15.26 -0.24
CA LEU A 28 10.94 -15.53 -0.90
C LEU A 28 10.84 -14.95 -2.30
N PHE A 29 11.53 -13.84 -2.57
CA PHE A 29 11.41 -13.07 -3.81
C PHE A 29 12.77 -12.74 -4.39
N SER A 30 12.86 -12.82 -5.71
CA SER A 30 14.08 -12.47 -6.45
C SER A 30 14.21 -10.95 -6.62
N GLU A 31 13.07 -10.25 -6.64
CA GLU A 31 13.02 -8.81 -6.84
C GLU A 31 11.94 -8.15 -5.98
N ILE A 32 12.35 -7.21 -5.12
CA ILE A 32 11.49 -6.56 -4.14
C ILE A 32 11.47 -5.06 -4.44
N LEU A 33 10.35 -4.62 -4.99
CA LEU A 33 10.14 -3.24 -5.39
C LEU A 33 9.42 -2.49 -4.27
N ILE A 34 9.98 -1.36 -3.88
CA ILE A 34 9.40 -0.50 -2.83
C ILE A 34 9.00 0.82 -3.49
N PRO A 35 7.69 1.16 -3.52
CA PRO A 35 7.26 2.44 -4.04
C PRO A 35 7.99 3.59 -3.35
N GLN A 36 8.39 4.62 -4.10
CA GLN A 36 9.12 5.77 -3.54
C GLN A 36 8.39 6.42 -2.35
N ALA A 37 7.05 6.48 -2.40
CA ALA A 37 6.23 6.99 -1.29
C ALA A 37 6.33 6.10 -0.03
N VAL A 38 6.35 4.78 -0.21
CA VAL A 38 6.54 3.81 0.88
C VAL A 38 7.96 3.87 1.43
N TRP A 39 8.96 3.98 0.55
CA TRP A 39 10.35 4.17 0.95
C TRP A 39 10.49 5.40 1.84
N GLN A 40 9.95 6.55 1.39
CA GLN A 40 9.93 7.78 2.17
C GLN A 40 9.21 7.60 3.52
N GLU A 41 8.02 7.01 3.53
CA GLU A 41 7.25 6.75 4.76
C GLU A 41 8.05 5.94 5.79
N VAL A 42 8.73 4.88 5.35
CA VAL A 42 9.47 3.97 6.24
C VAL A 42 10.82 4.55 6.67
N THR A 43 11.50 5.28 5.79
CA THR A 43 12.84 5.87 6.05
C THR A 43 12.80 7.23 6.74
N LEU A 44 11.61 7.80 6.98
CA LEU A 44 11.50 9.02 7.77
C LEU A 44 12.19 8.83 9.13
N PRO A 45 12.95 9.83 9.63
CA PRO A 45 13.71 9.70 10.87
C PRO A 45 12.81 9.34 12.05
N GLN A 46 12.91 8.10 12.49
CA GLN A 46 12.27 7.55 13.68
C GLN A 46 13.28 6.63 14.35
N ASP A 47 13.17 6.48 15.67
CA ASP A 47 14.05 5.57 16.42
C ASP A 47 13.53 4.13 16.29
N ASP A 48 13.54 3.59 15.07
CA ASP A 48 13.18 2.19 14.81
C ASP A 48 14.03 1.49 13.75
N ALA A 49 14.04 0.16 13.85
CA ALA A 49 14.84 -0.72 13.01
C ALA A 49 14.49 -0.59 11.51
N ALA A 50 13.24 -0.30 11.16
CA ALA A 50 12.84 -0.19 9.76
C ALA A 50 13.43 1.08 9.12
N SER A 51 13.36 2.20 9.84
CA SER A 51 13.96 3.48 9.42
C SER A 51 15.48 3.37 9.29
N GLN A 52 16.14 2.66 10.21
CA GLN A 52 17.59 2.53 10.26
C GLN A 52 18.17 1.51 9.26
N GLN A 53 17.48 0.39 9.03
CA GLN A 53 18.05 -0.76 8.30
C GLN A 53 17.55 -0.88 6.86
N LEU A 54 16.36 -0.34 6.54
CA LEU A 54 15.86 -0.37 5.17
C LEU A 54 16.80 0.31 4.15
N PRO A 55 17.42 1.48 4.46
CA PRO A 55 18.38 2.12 3.54
C PRO A 55 19.61 1.27 3.21
N ASP A 56 20.03 0.40 4.15
CA ASP A 56 21.20 -0.47 3.99
C ASP A 56 20.83 -1.84 3.36
N ALA A 57 19.54 -2.10 3.14
CA ALA A 57 19.06 -3.36 2.58
C ALA A 57 19.30 -3.41 1.06
N ALA A 58 20.40 -4.04 0.64
CA ALA A 58 20.79 -4.14 -0.77
C ALA A 58 19.75 -4.82 -1.70
N TRP A 59 18.83 -5.60 -1.14
CA TRP A 59 17.74 -6.27 -1.88
C TRP A 59 16.52 -5.37 -2.12
N ALA A 60 16.44 -4.23 -1.43
CA ALA A 60 15.30 -3.33 -1.46
C ALA A 60 15.49 -2.27 -2.54
N ILE A 61 14.66 -2.30 -3.59
CA ILE A 61 14.82 -1.40 -4.73
C ILE A 61 13.73 -0.31 -4.65
N PRO A 62 14.07 0.95 -4.28
CA PRO A 62 13.14 2.05 -4.39
C PRO A 62 12.82 2.30 -5.86
N VAL A 63 11.53 2.37 -6.18
CA VAL A 63 11.06 2.65 -7.53
C VAL A 63 10.08 3.80 -7.53
N GLU A 64 10.22 4.69 -8.50
CA GLU A 64 9.13 5.62 -8.81
C GLU A 64 7.95 4.82 -9.37
N VAL A 65 6.90 4.72 -8.57
CA VAL A 65 5.62 4.24 -9.08
C VAL A 65 4.92 5.45 -9.67
N SER A 66 5.15 5.69 -10.96
CA SER A 66 4.34 6.63 -11.72
C SER A 66 2.88 6.16 -11.69
N VAL A 67 1.95 7.12 -11.54
CA VAL A 67 0.52 6.93 -11.82
C VAL A 67 0.40 6.27 -13.20
N GLY A 68 0.18 4.95 -13.24
CA GLY A 68 0.30 4.18 -14.48
C GLY A 68 0.48 2.68 -14.32
N ILE A 69 1.14 2.20 -13.24
CA ILE A 69 0.87 0.85 -12.75
C ILE A 69 -0.42 0.96 -11.96
N ALA A 70 -1.49 0.28 -12.39
CA ALA A 70 -2.78 0.33 -11.70
C ALA A 70 -2.68 -0.37 -10.34
N THR A 71 -2.19 0.33 -9.31
CA THR A 71 -2.33 -0.10 -7.92
C THR A 71 -3.77 0.16 -7.49
N LEU A 72 -4.63 -0.82 -7.74
CA LEU A 72 -6.03 -0.74 -7.36
C LEU A 72 -6.17 -1.03 -5.87
N GLY A 73 -6.00 0.01 -5.04
CA GLY A 73 -6.35 -0.06 -3.62
C GLY A 73 -7.86 -0.27 -3.42
N THR A 74 -8.28 -0.69 -2.23
CA THR A 74 -9.69 -1.01 -1.93
C THR A 74 -10.65 0.15 -2.27
N GLY A 75 -10.24 1.40 -2.03
CA GLY A 75 -11.01 2.59 -2.45
C GLY A 75 -11.10 2.74 -3.98
N GLY A 76 -10.01 2.46 -4.70
CA GLY A 76 -9.99 2.48 -6.16
C GLY A 76 -10.93 1.45 -6.79
N VAL A 77 -11.07 0.26 -6.18
CA VAL A 77 -12.06 -0.75 -6.59
C VAL A 77 -13.47 -0.17 -6.55
N LEU A 78 -13.83 0.54 -5.46
CA LEU A 78 -15.16 1.12 -5.30
C LEU A 78 -15.42 2.24 -6.31
N VAL A 79 -14.47 3.15 -6.49
CA VAL A 79 -14.59 4.24 -7.48
C VAL A 79 -14.78 3.67 -8.89
N LEU A 80 -14.01 2.65 -9.26
CA LEU A 80 -14.12 2.00 -10.56
C LEU A 80 -15.47 1.28 -10.73
N ALA A 81 -15.93 0.58 -9.69
CA ALA A 81 -17.23 -0.10 -9.70
C ALA A 81 -18.39 0.90 -9.90
N LYS A 82 -18.34 2.06 -9.24
CA LYS A 82 -19.35 3.13 -9.39
C LYS A 82 -19.34 3.72 -10.79
N ARG A 83 -18.15 4.06 -11.33
CA ARG A 83 -18.01 4.58 -12.70
C ARG A 83 -18.51 3.60 -13.77
N ARG A 84 -18.52 2.30 -13.47
CA ARG A 84 -19.06 1.23 -14.33
C ARG A 84 -20.54 0.91 -14.06
N GLY A 85 -21.19 1.59 -13.13
CA GLY A 85 -22.59 1.36 -12.77
C GLY A 85 -22.85 0.05 -12.01
N LEU A 86 -21.81 -0.57 -11.43
CA LEU A 86 -21.94 -1.83 -10.68
C LEU A 86 -22.37 -1.61 -9.22
N ILE A 87 -22.22 -0.39 -8.70
CA ILE A 87 -22.67 0.02 -7.37
C ILE A 87 -23.29 1.41 -7.43
N ASP A 88 -24.27 1.66 -6.56
CA ASP A 88 -25.02 2.92 -6.53
C ASP A 88 -24.39 3.99 -5.64
N SER A 89 -23.53 3.62 -4.69
CA SER A 89 -22.91 4.54 -3.73
C SER A 89 -21.55 4.02 -3.28
N VAL A 90 -20.49 4.80 -3.52
CA VAL A 90 -19.16 4.55 -2.95
C VAL A 90 -19.19 4.77 -1.45
N GLY A 91 -19.93 5.77 -0.97
CA GLY A 91 -20.12 6.02 0.47
C GLY A 91 -20.65 4.81 1.23
N ASP A 92 -21.70 4.16 0.73
CA ASP A 92 -22.33 3.01 1.38
C ASP A 92 -21.40 1.81 1.41
N ARG A 93 -20.62 1.61 0.33
CA ARG A 93 -19.63 0.52 0.27
C ARG A 93 -18.46 0.79 1.19
N ILE A 94 -17.99 2.04 1.31
CA ILE A 94 -16.99 2.45 2.30
C ILE A 94 -17.46 2.15 3.72
N GLN A 95 -18.70 2.50 4.07
CA GLN A 95 -19.24 2.21 5.41
C GLN A 95 -19.23 0.71 5.74
N ARG A 96 -19.55 -0.14 4.75
CA ARG A 96 -19.45 -1.60 4.93
C ARG A 96 -18.02 -2.07 5.13
N LEU A 97 -17.06 -1.49 4.43
CA LEU A 97 -15.64 -1.80 4.61
C LEU A 97 -15.14 -1.33 5.99
N GLN A 98 -15.58 -0.15 6.44
CA GLN A 98 -15.28 0.36 7.79
C GLN A 98 -15.85 -0.53 8.87
N ALA A 99 -17.07 -1.06 8.69
CA ALA A 99 -17.71 -1.99 9.63
C ALA A 99 -16.93 -3.31 9.81
N VAL A 100 -16.12 -3.70 8.82
CA VAL A 100 -15.26 -4.90 8.89
C VAL A 100 -13.80 -4.59 9.20
N GLY A 101 -13.49 -3.35 9.63
CA GLY A 101 -12.19 -2.96 10.16
C GLY A 101 -11.29 -2.16 9.21
N LEU A 102 -11.75 -1.77 8.01
CA LEU A 102 -10.98 -0.86 7.16
C LEU A 102 -11.07 0.57 7.70
N TRP A 103 -9.96 1.11 8.23
CA TRP A 103 -9.92 2.50 8.63
C TRP A 103 -9.61 3.42 7.44
N LEU A 104 -10.42 4.46 7.25
CA LEU A 104 -10.23 5.53 6.27
C LEU A 104 -10.53 6.86 6.96
N SER A 105 -9.68 7.86 6.81
CA SER A 105 -9.96 9.20 7.32
C SER A 105 -11.08 9.88 6.53
N ASP A 106 -11.77 10.83 7.15
CA ASP A 106 -12.86 11.58 6.50
C ASP A 106 -12.41 12.29 5.22
N SER A 107 -11.17 12.79 5.19
CA SER A 107 -10.55 13.40 4.01
C SER A 107 -10.42 12.43 2.83
N ILE A 108 -10.06 11.17 3.10
CA ILE A 108 -9.93 10.13 2.08
C ILE A 108 -11.32 9.67 1.62
N VAL A 109 -12.28 9.55 2.53
CA VAL A 109 -13.67 9.25 2.17
C VAL A 109 -14.24 10.33 1.24
N ALA A 110 -14.02 11.61 1.56
CA ALA A 110 -14.46 12.73 0.73
C ALA A 110 -13.80 12.70 -0.65
N MET A 111 -12.50 12.45 -0.73
CA MET A 111 -11.77 12.30 -1.99
C MET A 111 -12.33 11.16 -2.85
N LEU A 112 -12.64 10.00 -2.25
CA LEU A 112 -13.19 8.84 -2.96
C LEU A 112 -14.60 9.11 -3.52
N LYS A 113 -15.45 9.81 -2.76
CA LYS A 113 -16.77 10.25 -3.24
C LYS A 113 -16.63 11.20 -4.42
N GLN A 114 -15.78 12.22 -4.29
CA GLN A 114 -15.52 13.18 -5.36
C GLN A 114 -15.02 12.50 -6.65
N GLN A 115 -14.09 11.55 -6.54
CA GLN A 115 -13.59 10.78 -7.69
C GLN A 115 -14.65 9.87 -8.32
N ALA A 116 -15.67 9.48 -7.55
CA ALA A 116 -16.79 8.66 -8.00
C ALA A 116 -17.96 9.48 -8.57
N GLY A 117 -17.91 10.82 -8.46
CA GLY A 117 -19.01 11.71 -8.86
C GLY A 117 -20.13 11.81 -7.81
N GLU A 118 -19.78 11.59 -6.54
CA GLU A 118 -20.64 11.74 -5.35
C GLU A 118 -20.24 12.94 -4.49
#